data_AF-A0A959PJZ0-F1
#
_entry.id   AF-A0A959PJZ0-F1
#
_cell.length_a   1.000
_cell.length_b   1.000
_cell.length_c   1.000
_cell.angle_alpha   90.00
_cell.angle_beta   90.00
_cell.angle_gamma   90.00
#
_symmetry.space_group_name_H-M   'P 1'
#
loop_
_entity.id
_entity.type
_entity.pdbx_description
1 polymer ?
#
loop_
_entity_poly.entity_id
_entity_poly.type
_entity_poly.pdbx_seq_one_letter_code
_entity_poly.pdbx_strand_id
1 'polypeptide(L)'
;MNLLSILSDPKALSAIVATLTTVLINLIFKVSQEKKILKNKLFIEHQNEQQKKIKNALSKYKVQILESSEFLNHRLINISRNYKTTSHYVNKKYPSIENTFFISNIYRILRLLSGIKLLEKELIFLDTTVADKEDLYFIKWIKVLRQALQDNDLYNNVKIDPKLKGEKINRDDLEAMSFVLIRDNDIISFFEFKKIAQETIGTYISMCEFFDGISFEENRYRWDRLKCFHILLISFLNTYGYDFQKVTKKEIEDISSNINSFEIIKNLNKMVIPYKLLENYEYKQVFETVKRKFLKK
;
A
#
# COMPACT_ATOMS: atom_id res chain seq x y z
N MET A 1 30.90 -66.66 40.31
CA MET A 1 31.63 -65.62 39.56
C MET A 1 31.46 -64.32 40.31
N ASN A 2 32.52 -63.82 40.95
CA ASN A 2 32.43 -62.61 41.76
C ASN A 2 32.21 -61.40 40.84
N LEU A 3 31.32 -60.47 41.20
CA LEU A 3 31.17 -59.20 40.47
C LEU A 3 32.53 -58.50 40.28
N LEU A 4 33.42 -58.66 41.25
CA LEU A 4 34.81 -58.21 41.22
C LEU A 4 35.64 -58.82 40.09
N SER A 5 35.44 -60.09 39.70
CA SER A 5 36.21 -60.71 38.60
C SER A 5 35.75 -60.28 37.21
N ILE A 6 34.49 -59.84 37.08
CA ILE A 6 33.93 -59.28 35.84
C ILE A 6 34.39 -57.83 35.66
N LEU A 7 34.48 -57.07 36.76
CA LEU A 7 34.99 -55.70 36.76
C LEU A 7 36.51 -55.61 36.51
N SER A 8 37.25 -56.71 36.70
CA SER A 8 38.69 -56.79 36.42
C SER A 8 39.03 -57.15 34.96
N ASP A 9 38.06 -57.60 34.16
CA ASP A 9 38.29 -57.91 32.74
C ASP A 9 38.24 -56.61 31.91
N PRO A 10 39.36 -56.22 31.25
CA PRO A 10 39.42 -55.01 30.44
C PRO A 10 38.34 -54.92 29.37
N LYS A 11 37.90 -56.07 28.82
CA LYS A 11 36.85 -56.13 27.80
C LYS A 11 35.47 -55.82 28.39
N ALA A 12 35.17 -56.37 29.56
CA ALA A 12 33.92 -56.12 30.27
C ALA A 12 33.83 -54.66 30.73
N LEU A 13 34.93 -54.11 31.25
CA LEU A 13 34.98 -52.71 31.68
C LEU A 13 34.78 -51.74 30.49
N SER A 14 35.42 -52.02 29.35
CA SER A 14 35.25 -51.25 28.11
C SER A 14 33.81 -51.28 27.60
N ALA A 15 33.15 -52.45 27.61
CA ALA A 15 31.76 -52.58 27.19
C ALA A 15 30.80 -51.78 28.09
N ILE A 16 31.02 -51.78 29.41
CA ILE A 16 30.20 -51.01 30.37
C ILE A 16 30.38 -49.50 30.14
N VAL A 17 31.63 -49.04 30.01
CA VAL A 17 31.94 -47.62 29.74
C VAL A 17 31.33 -47.17 28.40
N ALA A 18 31.44 -47.98 27.35
CA ALA A 18 30.84 -47.71 26.04
C ALA A 18 29.31 -47.62 26.11
N THR A 19 28.67 -48.51 26.88
CA THR A 19 27.21 -48.50 27.04
C THR A 19 26.74 -47.27 27.81
N LEU A 20 27.41 -46.94 28.93
CA LEU A 20 27.10 -45.75 29.73
C LEU A 20 27.30 -44.45 28.95
N THR A 21 28.41 -44.33 28.22
CA THR A 21 28.68 -43.16 27.38
C THR A 21 27.67 -43.04 26.25
N THR A 22 27.29 -44.13 25.60
CA THR A 22 26.25 -44.13 24.56
C THR A 22 24.89 -43.68 25.11
N VAL A 23 24.51 -44.15 26.30
CA VAL A 23 23.26 -43.75 26.97
C VAL A 23 23.29 -42.27 27.35
N LEU A 24 24.39 -41.79 27.94
CA LEU A 24 24.56 -40.37 28.32
C LEU A 24 24.55 -39.44 27.10
N ILE A 25 25.29 -39.80 26.04
CA ILE A 25 25.30 -39.05 24.78
C ILE A 25 23.90 -39.03 24.18
N ASN A 26 23.22 -40.18 24.09
CA ASN A 26 21.86 -40.22 23.57
C ASN A 26 20.92 -39.37 24.43
N LEU A 27 20.94 -39.46 25.76
CA LEU A 27 20.04 -38.67 26.61
C LEU A 27 20.26 -37.16 26.42
N ILE A 28 21.50 -36.69 26.38
CA ILE A 28 21.79 -35.25 26.28
C ILE A 28 21.61 -34.74 24.85
N PHE A 29 22.22 -35.42 23.87
CA PHE A 29 22.16 -35.01 22.47
C PHE A 29 20.76 -35.19 21.88
N LYS A 30 20.07 -36.30 22.17
CA LYS A 30 18.72 -36.52 21.65
C LYS A 30 17.75 -35.50 22.21
N VAL A 31 17.76 -35.23 23.52
CA VAL A 31 16.89 -34.20 24.13
C VAL A 31 17.17 -32.81 23.56
N SER A 32 18.45 -32.46 23.37
CA SER A 32 18.84 -31.17 22.78
C SER A 32 18.38 -31.05 21.32
N GLN A 33 18.60 -32.09 20.51
CA GLN A 33 18.17 -32.14 19.10
C GLN A 33 16.65 -32.14 18.99
N GLU A 34 15.93 -32.93 19.78
CA GLU A 34 14.47 -32.95 19.83
C GLU A 34 13.90 -31.58 20.22
N LYS A 35 14.50 -30.92 21.23
CA LYS A 35 14.10 -29.56 21.61
C LYS A 35 14.34 -28.55 20.49
N LYS A 36 15.45 -28.67 19.74
CA LYS A 36 15.75 -27.82 18.58
C LYS A 36 14.76 -28.08 17.44
N ILE A 37 14.49 -29.33 17.12
CA ILE A 37 13.50 -29.75 16.11
C ILE A 37 12.12 -29.24 16.48
N LEU A 38 11.70 -29.39 17.74
CA LEU A 38 10.40 -28.93 18.22
C LEU A 38 10.28 -27.40 18.11
N LYS A 39 11.31 -26.65 18.52
CA LYS A 39 11.33 -25.19 18.35
C LYS A 39 11.24 -24.78 16.89
N ASN A 40 12.00 -25.42 16.01
CA ASN A 40 11.95 -25.16 14.58
C ASN A 40 10.58 -25.48 13.99
N LYS A 41 9.97 -26.60 14.39
CA LYS A 41 8.64 -27.00 13.96
C LYS A 41 7.59 -25.96 14.38
N LEU A 42 7.59 -25.55 15.66
CA LEU A 42 6.69 -24.52 16.17
C LEU A 42 6.86 -23.18 15.44
N PHE A 43 8.10 -22.79 15.16
CA PHE A 43 8.40 -21.58 14.39
C PHE A 43 7.84 -21.65 12.96
N ILE A 44 8.08 -22.77 12.26
CA ILE A 44 7.59 -22.99 10.89
C ILE A 44 6.05 -23.02 10.86
N GLU A 45 5.42 -23.72 11.81
CA GLU A 45 3.96 -23.79 11.93
C GLU A 45 3.36 -22.40 12.16
N HIS A 46 3.91 -21.61 13.09
CA HIS A 46 3.49 -20.25 13.33
C HIS A 46 3.66 -19.36 12.10
N GLN A 47 4.81 -19.45 11.42
CA GLN A 47 5.08 -18.69 10.21
C GLN A 47 4.06 -19.02 9.11
N ASN A 48 3.81 -20.30 8.86
CA ASN A 48 2.83 -20.76 7.86
C ASN A 48 1.41 -20.32 8.22
N GLU A 49 1.05 -20.34 9.49
CA GLU A 49 -0.26 -19.88 9.97
C GLU A 49 -0.45 -18.37 9.72
N GLN A 50 0.56 -17.56 10.05
CA GLN A 50 0.55 -16.11 9.81
C GLN A 50 0.51 -15.80 8.31
N GLN A 51 1.34 -16.45 7.49
CA GLN A 51 1.33 -16.31 6.04
C GLN A 51 -0.05 -16.63 5.44
N LYS A 52 -0.68 -17.73 5.88
CA LYS A 52 -2.03 -18.10 5.44
C LYS A 52 -3.05 -17.03 5.79
N LYS A 53 -2.99 -16.46 7.00
CA LYS A 53 -3.88 -15.37 7.43
C LYS A 53 -3.69 -14.12 6.58
N ILE A 54 -2.44 -13.73 6.30
CA ILE A 54 -2.11 -12.58 5.46
C ILE A 54 -2.66 -12.78 4.05
N LYS A 55 -2.39 -13.96 3.46
CA LYS A 55 -2.86 -14.31 2.12
C LYS A 55 -4.38 -14.31 2.01
N ASN A 56 -5.07 -14.80 3.04
CA ASN A 56 -6.53 -14.76 3.10
C ASN A 56 -7.07 -13.32 3.14
N ALA A 57 -6.50 -12.46 3.99
CA ALA A 57 -6.89 -11.05 4.07
C ALA A 57 -6.66 -10.33 2.73
N LEU A 58 -5.50 -10.54 2.11
CA LEU A 58 -5.18 -9.99 0.79
C LEU A 58 -6.13 -10.49 -0.29
N SER A 59 -6.37 -11.81 -0.35
CA SER A 59 -7.27 -12.40 -1.35
C SER A 59 -8.69 -11.85 -1.23
N LYS A 60 -9.15 -11.55 -0.02
CA LYS A 60 -10.47 -11.00 0.25
C LYS A 60 -10.68 -9.59 -0.35
N TYR A 61 -9.67 -8.71 -0.28
CA TYR A 61 -9.83 -7.31 -0.70
C TYR A 61 -9.07 -6.91 -1.97
N LYS A 62 -8.12 -7.73 -2.44
CA LYS A 62 -7.25 -7.38 -3.58
C LYS A 62 -8.06 -6.99 -4.82
N VAL A 63 -9.07 -7.76 -5.19
CA VAL A 63 -9.90 -7.48 -6.36
C VAL A 63 -10.66 -6.15 -6.20
N GLN A 64 -11.31 -5.93 -5.05
CA GLN A 64 -12.02 -4.68 -4.75
C GLN A 64 -11.09 -3.45 -4.81
N ILE A 65 -9.83 -3.58 -4.34
CA ILE A 65 -8.82 -2.52 -4.41
C ILE A 65 -8.39 -2.28 -5.86
N LEU A 66 -8.18 -3.32 -6.66
CA LEU A 66 -7.82 -3.21 -8.08
C LEU A 66 -8.93 -2.54 -8.89
N GLU A 67 -10.18 -2.95 -8.71
CA GLU A 67 -11.34 -2.31 -9.35
C GLU A 67 -11.49 -0.85 -8.92
N SER A 68 -11.31 -0.55 -7.64
CA SER A 68 -11.32 0.85 -7.14
C SER A 68 -10.21 1.68 -7.78
N SER A 69 -9.04 1.08 -7.95
CA SER A 69 -7.88 1.72 -8.57
C SER A 69 -8.11 2.00 -10.05
N GLU A 70 -8.64 1.04 -10.80
CA GLU A 70 -9.00 1.22 -12.22
C GLU A 70 -10.08 2.29 -12.39
N PHE A 71 -11.14 2.22 -11.57
CA PHE A 71 -12.23 3.18 -11.61
C PHE A 71 -11.76 4.61 -11.31
N LEU A 72 -10.80 4.77 -10.40
CA LEU A 72 -10.15 6.04 -10.12
C LEU A 72 -9.19 6.46 -11.25
N ASN A 73 -8.39 5.54 -11.79
CA ASN A 73 -7.44 5.81 -12.86
C ASN A 73 -8.13 6.42 -14.09
N HIS A 74 -9.23 5.83 -14.56
CA HIS A 74 -10.01 6.41 -15.66
C HIS A 74 -10.48 7.84 -15.36
N ARG A 75 -10.83 8.13 -14.11
CA ARG A 75 -11.25 9.47 -13.72
C ARG A 75 -10.09 10.47 -13.69
N LEU A 76 -8.92 10.07 -13.20
CA LEU A 76 -7.72 10.91 -13.20
C LEU A 76 -7.21 11.19 -14.63
N ILE A 77 -7.34 10.23 -15.54
CA ILE A 77 -7.10 10.44 -16.98
C ILE A 77 -8.08 11.49 -17.53
N ASN A 78 -9.38 11.37 -17.21
CA ASN A 78 -10.39 12.33 -17.64
C ASN A 78 -10.08 13.75 -17.12
N ILE A 79 -9.79 13.90 -15.83
CA ILE A 79 -9.38 15.19 -15.22
C ILE A 79 -8.13 15.74 -15.93
N SER A 80 -7.15 14.89 -16.22
CA SER A 80 -5.91 15.30 -16.91
C SER A 80 -6.16 15.81 -18.33
N ARG A 81 -7.12 15.23 -19.06
CA ARG A 81 -7.47 15.63 -20.44
C ARG A 81 -8.40 16.86 -20.47
N ASN A 82 -9.25 17.01 -19.45
CA ASN A 82 -10.32 18.00 -19.42
C ASN A 82 -10.17 19.05 -18.31
N TYR A 83 -8.96 19.30 -17.80
CA TYR A 83 -8.75 20.21 -16.66
C TYR A 83 -9.27 21.65 -16.90
N LYS A 84 -9.50 22.08 -18.15
CA LYS A 84 -10.09 23.40 -18.46
C LYS A 84 -11.59 23.47 -18.24
N THR A 85 -12.29 22.35 -18.14
CA THR A 85 -13.74 22.36 -17.93
C THR A 85 -14.07 22.83 -16.51
N THR A 86 -15.18 23.52 -16.32
CA THR A 86 -15.59 24.03 -15.00
C THR A 86 -16.15 22.94 -14.08
N SER A 87 -16.24 21.69 -14.54
CA SER A 87 -16.86 20.56 -13.83
C SER A 87 -16.22 20.22 -12.49
N HIS A 88 -14.96 20.58 -12.26
CA HIS A 88 -14.22 20.38 -11.01
C HIS A 88 -14.09 21.64 -10.16
N TYR A 89 -14.64 22.77 -10.62
CA TYR A 89 -14.73 24.01 -9.85
C TYR A 89 -16.13 24.15 -9.26
N VAL A 90 -16.23 24.03 -7.94
CA VAL A 90 -17.51 24.12 -7.21
C VAL A 90 -17.57 25.33 -6.28
N ASN A 91 -16.54 26.18 -6.29
CA ASN A 91 -16.46 27.43 -5.54
C ASN A 91 -16.84 27.24 -4.06
N LYS A 92 -16.23 26.24 -3.42
CA LYS A 92 -16.42 25.88 -2.01
C LYS A 92 -17.85 25.48 -1.61
N LYS A 93 -18.73 25.21 -2.58
CA LYS A 93 -20.06 24.66 -2.33
C LYS A 93 -19.98 23.15 -2.18
N TYR A 94 -19.58 22.67 -1.00
CA TYR A 94 -19.47 21.24 -0.71
C TYR A 94 -20.74 20.69 -0.05
N PRO A 95 -21.12 19.42 -0.31
CA PRO A 95 -20.44 18.44 -1.17
C PRO A 95 -20.59 18.68 -2.68
N SER A 96 -21.43 19.64 -3.08
CA SER A 96 -21.84 19.86 -4.47
C SER A 96 -22.54 18.64 -5.07
N ILE A 97 -23.57 18.13 -4.38
CA ILE A 97 -24.29 16.89 -4.76
C ILE A 97 -24.93 17.00 -6.16
N GLU A 98 -25.31 18.21 -6.57
CA GLU A 98 -25.83 18.51 -7.91
C GLU A 98 -24.74 18.41 -9.00
N ASN A 99 -23.49 18.75 -8.67
CA ASN A 99 -22.34 18.53 -9.54
C ASN A 99 -21.90 17.06 -9.45
N THR A 100 -22.58 16.21 -10.22
CA THR A 100 -22.34 14.76 -10.25
C THR A 100 -20.89 14.42 -10.64
N PHE A 101 -20.23 15.23 -11.47
CA PHE A 101 -18.82 15.01 -11.81
C PHE A 101 -17.93 15.16 -10.58
N PHE A 102 -18.05 16.29 -9.87
CA PHE A 102 -17.27 16.59 -8.68
C PHE A 102 -17.48 15.56 -7.57
N ILE A 103 -18.72 15.34 -7.13
CA ILE A 103 -18.98 14.43 -6.00
C ILE A 103 -18.61 12.97 -6.33
N SER A 104 -18.71 12.58 -7.62
CA SER A 104 -18.26 11.25 -8.03
C SER A 104 -16.73 11.13 -8.13
N ASN A 105 -15.98 12.24 -8.28
CA ASN A 105 -14.51 12.23 -8.08
C ASN A 105 -14.17 11.89 -6.64
N ILE A 106 -14.80 12.61 -5.70
CA ILE A 106 -14.60 12.43 -4.27
C ILE A 106 -14.91 10.98 -3.87
N TYR A 107 -16.07 10.47 -4.29
CA TYR A 107 -16.45 9.07 -4.04
C TYR A 107 -15.40 8.06 -4.51
N ARG A 108 -14.83 8.22 -5.71
CA ARG A 108 -13.85 7.28 -6.27
C ARG A 108 -12.59 7.17 -5.43
N ILE A 109 -12.12 8.29 -4.91
CA ILE A 109 -10.93 8.34 -4.06
C ILE A 109 -11.25 7.76 -2.69
N LEU A 110 -12.38 8.17 -2.10
CA LEU A 110 -12.85 7.62 -0.84
C LEU A 110 -13.07 6.10 -0.93
N ARG A 111 -13.54 5.57 -2.07
CA ARG A 111 -13.73 4.14 -2.30
C ARG A 111 -12.40 3.39 -2.28
N LEU A 112 -11.38 3.90 -2.97
CA LEU A 112 -10.05 3.30 -2.91
C LEU A 112 -9.48 3.35 -1.48
N LEU A 113 -9.57 4.49 -0.80
CA LEU A 113 -9.09 4.64 0.58
C LEU A 113 -9.82 3.70 1.55
N SER A 114 -11.13 3.53 1.38
CA SER A 114 -11.95 2.62 2.20
C SER A 114 -11.59 1.16 1.96
N GLY A 115 -11.34 0.76 0.70
CA GLY A 115 -10.88 -0.60 0.38
C GLY A 115 -9.51 -0.91 0.97
N ILE A 116 -8.57 0.04 0.90
CA ILE A 116 -7.27 -0.08 1.59
C ILE A 116 -7.49 -0.20 3.10
N LYS A 117 -8.41 0.59 3.68
CA LYS A 117 -8.68 0.56 5.11
C LYS A 117 -9.27 -0.75 5.61
N LEU A 118 -10.19 -1.35 4.83
CA LEU A 118 -10.74 -2.68 5.14
C LEU A 118 -9.64 -3.74 5.21
N LEU A 119 -8.71 -3.74 4.24
CA LEU A 119 -7.55 -4.63 4.26
C LEU A 119 -6.65 -4.36 5.47
N GLU A 120 -6.32 -3.10 5.74
CA GLU A 120 -5.48 -2.73 6.89
C GLU A 120 -6.06 -3.20 8.23
N LYS A 121 -7.39 -3.15 8.41
CA LYS A 121 -8.07 -3.64 9.62
C LYS A 121 -7.89 -5.14 9.83
N GLU A 122 -7.77 -5.94 8.77
CA GLU A 122 -7.50 -7.38 8.90
C GLU A 122 -6.01 -7.66 9.12
N LEU A 123 -5.12 -6.86 8.52
CA LEU A 123 -3.68 -7.04 8.66
C LEU A 123 -3.12 -6.56 10.02
N ILE A 124 -3.84 -5.69 10.77
CA ILE A 124 -3.31 -5.04 11.98
C ILE A 124 -2.90 -6.02 13.09
N PHE A 125 -3.50 -7.21 13.13
CA PHE A 125 -3.21 -8.25 14.13
C PHE A 125 -2.22 -9.31 13.63
N LEU A 126 -1.64 -9.12 12.43
CA LEU A 126 -0.76 -10.09 11.78
C LEU A 126 0.67 -9.59 11.72
N ASP A 127 1.63 -10.50 11.88
CA ASP A 127 3.03 -10.18 11.62
C ASP A 127 3.30 -10.17 10.11
N THR A 128 3.07 -9.02 9.47
CA THR A 128 3.30 -8.88 8.02
C THR A 128 4.77 -9.05 7.61
N THR A 129 5.73 -9.12 8.55
CA THR A 129 7.15 -9.36 8.21
C THR A 129 7.41 -10.78 7.75
N VAL A 130 6.53 -11.73 8.11
CA VAL A 130 6.62 -13.12 7.65
C VAL A 130 5.89 -13.37 6.33
N ALA A 131 5.22 -12.36 5.76
CA ALA A 131 4.53 -12.47 4.48
C ALA A 131 5.48 -12.97 3.38
N ASP A 132 4.92 -13.67 2.40
CA ASP A 132 5.68 -13.97 1.20
C ASP A 132 6.03 -12.67 0.42
N LYS A 133 6.99 -12.78 -0.50
CA LYS A 133 7.57 -11.61 -1.16
C LYS A 133 6.50 -10.82 -1.93
N GLU A 134 5.57 -11.50 -2.59
CA GLU A 134 4.55 -10.88 -3.43
C GLU A 134 3.49 -10.16 -2.58
N ASP A 135 3.02 -10.81 -1.51
CA ASP A 135 2.06 -10.25 -0.56
C ASP A 135 2.64 -9.03 0.15
N LEU A 136 3.89 -9.12 0.63
CA LEU A 136 4.58 -7.99 1.24
C LEU A 136 4.70 -6.82 0.25
N TYR A 137 4.94 -7.11 -1.03
CA TYR A 137 5.04 -6.08 -2.05
C TYR A 137 3.70 -5.39 -2.31
N PHE A 138 2.60 -6.14 -2.29
CA PHE A 138 1.25 -5.56 -2.40
C PHE A 138 0.96 -4.64 -1.21
N ILE A 139 1.30 -5.07 0.01
CA ILE A 139 1.16 -4.27 1.24
C ILE A 139 1.99 -2.97 1.16
N LYS A 140 3.17 -3.00 0.55
CA LYS A 140 3.99 -1.79 0.33
C LYS A 140 3.35 -0.82 -0.64
N TRP A 141 2.74 -1.32 -1.72
CA TRP A 141 2.03 -0.50 -2.69
C TRP A 141 0.83 0.25 -2.09
N ILE A 142 -0.02 -0.44 -1.33
CA ILE A 142 -1.20 0.20 -0.71
C ILE A 142 -0.78 1.30 0.29
N LYS A 143 0.32 1.09 1.03
CA LYS A 143 0.85 2.09 1.97
C LYS A 143 1.36 3.34 1.26
N VAL A 144 2.13 3.17 0.18
CA VAL A 144 2.71 4.31 -0.55
C VAL A 144 1.63 5.12 -1.29
N LEU A 145 0.56 4.47 -1.78
CA LEU A 145 -0.58 5.15 -2.40
C LEU A 145 -1.24 6.13 -1.44
N ARG A 146 -1.48 5.72 -0.19
CA ARG A 146 -2.00 6.61 0.86
C ARG A 146 -1.02 7.74 1.18
N GLN A 147 0.27 7.43 1.32
CA GLN A 147 1.28 8.44 1.65
C GLN A 147 1.39 9.56 0.62
N ALA A 148 1.25 9.26 -0.67
CA ALA A 148 1.31 10.28 -1.71
C ALA A 148 0.30 11.45 -1.52
N LEU A 149 -0.83 11.22 -0.85
CA LEU A 149 -1.84 12.26 -0.61
C LEU A 149 -1.56 13.12 0.63
N GLN A 150 -0.75 12.63 1.58
CA GLN A 150 -0.55 13.27 2.89
C GLN A 150 0.89 13.67 3.21
N ASP A 151 1.89 13.06 2.58
CA ASP A 151 3.29 13.20 2.98
C ASP A 151 3.86 14.55 2.55
N ASN A 152 4.50 15.28 3.48
CA ASN A 152 5.15 16.56 3.20
C ASN A 152 6.42 16.38 2.36
N ASP A 153 7.01 15.20 2.36
CA ASP A 153 8.29 14.95 1.68
C ASP A 153 8.23 15.16 0.17
N LEU A 154 7.02 15.06 -0.43
CA LEU A 154 6.80 15.42 -1.83
C LEU A 154 7.14 16.89 -2.13
N TYR A 155 7.05 17.76 -1.14
CA TYR A 155 7.34 19.19 -1.27
C TYR A 155 8.73 19.59 -0.76
N ASN A 156 9.60 18.63 -0.44
CA ASN A 156 10.98 18.95 -0.06
C ASN A 156 11.66 19.77 -1.17
N ASN A 157 12.32 20.87 -0.78
CA ASN A 157 12.93 21.85 -1.69
C ASN A 157 11.96 22.62 -2.60
N VAL A 158 10.66 22.60 -2.31
CA VAL A 158 9.64 23.39 -3.02
C VAL A 158 9.04 24.41 -2.05
N LYS A 159 9.04 25.69 -2.44
CA LYS A 159 8.43 26.75 -1.63
C LYS A 159 6.92 26.70 -1.76
N ILE A 160 6.23 26.30 -0.69
CA ILE A 160 4.76 26.37 -0.60
C ILE A 160 4.38 27.67 0.08
N ASP A 161 3.34 28.35 -0.41
CA ASP A 161 2.72 29.45 0.33
C ASP A 161 1.92 28.87 1.52
N PRO A 162 2.33 29.13 2.78
CA PRO A 162 1.64 28.60 3.96
C PRO A 162 0.22 29.13 4.12
N LYS A 163 -0.17 30.19 3.40
CA LYS A 163 -1.53 30.76 3.44
C LYS A 163 -2.51 29.99 2.55
N LEU A 164 -2.03 29.17 1.62
CA LEU A 164 -2.87 28.41 0.70
C LEU A 164 -3.36 27.13 1.37
N LYS A 165 -4.67 27.08 1.66
CA LYS A 165 -5.34 25.88 2.18
C LYS A 165 -5.49 24.80 1.10
N GLY A 166 -5.56 23.56 1.55
CA GLY A 166 -5.86 22.39 0.70
C GLY A 166 -4.68 21.86 -0.10
N GLU A 167 -3.44 22.34 0.10
CA GLU A 167 -2.23 21.83 -0.58
C GLU A 167 -1.97 20.35 -0.32
N LYS A 168 -2.27 19.91 0.90
CA LYS A 168 -2.14 18.54 1.37
C LYS A 168 -3.36 18.12 2.17
N ILE A 169 -3.55 16.82 2.29
CA ILE A 169 -4.54 16.24 3.20
C ILE A 169 -3.78 15.82 4.46
N ASN A 170 -4.22 16.24 5.65
CA ASN A 170 -3.56 15.83 6.88
C ASN A 170 -3.77 14.33 7.11
N ARG A 171 -2.84 13.70 7.84
CA ARG A 171 -2.89 12.26 8.11
C ARG A 171 -4.17 11.85 8.83
N ASP A 172 -4.56 12.60 9.85
CA ASP A 172 -5.75 12.29 10.65
C ASP A 172 -7.04 12.50 9.83
N ASP A 173 -7.07 13.53 8.98
CA ASP A 173 -8.17 13.74 8.02
C ASP A 173 -8.27 12.55 7.05
N LEU A 174 -7.15 12.12 6.46
CA LEU A 174 -7.12 11.01 5.52
C LEU A 174 -7.53 9.68 6.19
N GLU A 175 -7.14 9.49 7.45
CA GLU A 175 -7.54 8.35 8.26
C GLU A 175 -9.06 8.36 8.49
N ALA A 176 -9.64 9.48 8.94
CA ALA A 176 -11.08 9.61 9.15
C ALA A 176 -11.87 9.41 7.84
N MET A 177 -11.40 9.98 6.73
CA MET A 177 -11.99 9.82 5.39
C MET A 177 -12.06 8.36 4.94
N SER A 178 -11.07 7.55 5.32
CA SER A 178 -11.00 6.14 4.93
C SER A 178 -12.11 5.27 5.54
N PHE A 179 -12.85 5.78 6.52
CA PHE A 179 -14.01 5.09 7.11
C PHE A 179 -15.36 5.53 6.54
N VAL A 180 -15.41 6.66 5.81
CA VAL A 180 -16.68 7.32 5.44
C VAL A 180 -17.63 6.36 4.72
N LEU A 181 -17.10 5.55 3.81
CA LEU A 181 -17.90 4.66 2.97
C LEU A 181 -18.05 3.24 3.55
N ILE A 182 -17.44 2.92 4.69
CA ILE A 182 -17.46 1.56 5.24
C ILE A 182 -18.75 1.33 6.04
N ARG A 183 -19.52 0.31 5.69
CA ARG A 183 -20.68 -0.19 6.45
C ARG A 183 -20.64 -1.72 6.46
N ASP A 184 -20.78 -2.34 7.63
CA ASP A 184 -20.82 -3.81 7.79
C ASP A 184 -19.67 -4.57 7.08
N ASN A 185 -18.45 -3.99 7.11
CA ASN A 185 -17.24 -4.46 6.42
C ASN A 185 -17.30 -4.48 4.89
N ASP A 186 -18.22 -3.73 4.28
CA ASP A 186 -18.25 -3.45 2.85
C ASP A 186 -18.23 -1.93 2.58
N ILE A 187 -18.09 -1.56 1.30
CA ILE A 187 -18.07 -0.18 0.84
C ILE A 187 -19.40 0.14 0.18
N ILE A 188 -20.09 1.15 0.70
CA ILE A 188 -21.38 1.60 0.16
C ILE A 188 -21.24 2.06 -1.30
N SER A 189 -22.33 1.93 -2.05
CA SER A 189 -22.42 2.38 -3.42
C SER A 189 -22.37 3.91 -3.55
N PHE A 190 -22.13 4.42 -4.77
CA PHE A 190 -22.20 5.86 -5.04
C PHE A 190 -23.59 6.44 -4.75
N PHE A 191 -24.65 5.66 -5.00
CA PHE A 191 -26.03 6.08 -4.73
C PHE A 191 -26.28 6.28 -3.24
N GLU A 192 -25.79 5.36 -2.40
CA GLU A 192 -25.88 5.48 -0.95
C GLU A 192 -25.00 6.62 -0.44
N PHE A 193 -23.79 6.77 -0.97
CA PHE A 193 -22.93 7.90 -0.63
C PHE A 193 -23.62 9.25 -0.89
N LYS A 194 -24.31 9.42 -2.02
CA LYS A 194 -25.05 10.66 -2.31
C LYS A 194 -26.10 11.00 -1.24
N LYS A 195 -26.71 10.00 -0.59
CA LYS A 195 -27.71 10.21 0.46
C LYS A 195 -27.08 10.74 1.75
N ILE A 196 -25.88 10.27 2.09
CA ILE A 196 -25.19 10.64 3.34
C ILE A 196 -24.15 11.76 3.17
N ALA A 197 -23.89 12.20 1.93
CA ALA A 197 -22.83 13.14 1.60
C ALA A 197 -22.94 14.45 2.40
N GLN A 198 -24.15 15.01 2.51
CA GLN A 198 -24.36 16.26 3.23
C GLN A 198 -24.06 16.11 4.73
N GLU A 199 -24.46 15.00 5.34
CA GLU A 199 -24.30 14.72 6.77
C GLU A 199 -22.84 14.43 7.14
N THR A 200 -22.11 13.79 6.24
CA THR A 200 -20.73 13.34 6.46
C THR A 200 -19.66 14.28 5.91
N ILE A 201 -20.04 15.43 5.36
CA ILE A 201 -19.12 16.37 4.70
C ILE A 201 -17.97 16.81 5.59
N GLY A 202 -18.22 17.00 6.89
CA GLY A 202 -17.17 17.38 7.85
C GLY A 202 -15.99 16.40 7.87
N THR A 203 -16.23 15.12 7.58
CA THR A 203 -15.20 14.08 7.59
C THR A 203 -14.33 14.08 6.34
N TYR A 204 -14.85 14.54 5.19
CA TYR A 204 -14.13 14.50 3.91
C TYR A 204 -13.95 15.86 3.24
N ILE A 205 -14.18 16.96 3.97
CA ILE A 205 -14.07 18.32 3.45
C ILE A 205 -12.68 18.62 2.88
N SER A 206 -11.59 18.16 3.52
CA SER A 206 -10.23 18.40 3.01
C SER A 206 -9.98 17.74 1.65
N MET A 207 -10.68 16.63 1.34
CA MET A 207 -10.65 16.02 0.00
C MET A 207 -11.40 16.90 -1.01
N CYS A 208 -12.56 17.46 -0.62
CA CYS A 208 -13.27 18.41 -1.47
C CYS A 208 -12.43 19.67 -1.74
N GLU A 209 -11.81 20.24 -0.71
CA GLU A 209 -10.93 21.40 -0.85
C GLU A 209 -9.75 21.10 -1.76
N PHE A 210 -9.14 19.91 -1.64
CA PHE A 210 -8.03 19.48 -2.50
C PHE A 210 -8.42 19.46 -3.98
N PHE A 211 -9.61 18.94 -4.32
CA PHE A 211 -10.09 18.81 -5.71
C PHE A 211 -10.75 20.05 -6.28
N ASP A 212 -11.23 20.98 -5.45
CA ASP A 212 -11.94 22.16 -5.91
C ASP A 212 -11.03 23.10 -6.71
N GLY A 213 -11.36 23.23 -7.99
CA GLY A 213 -10.62 24.04 -8.95
C GLY A 213 -9.21 23.54 -9.23
N ILE A 214 -8.91 22.27 -8.94
CA ILE A 214 -7.58 21.71 -9.21
C ILE A 214 -7.29 21.78 -10.72
N SER A 215 -6.13 22.31 -11.08
CA SER A 215 -5.74 22.54 -12.48
C SER A 215 -4.23 22.62 -12.60
N PHE A 216 -3.67 22.33 -13.76
CA PHE A 216 -2.25 22.58 -13.98
C PHE A 216 -1.91 24.08 -14.12
N GLU A 217 -2.91 24.95 -14.34
CA GLU A 217 -2.70 26.40 -14.49
C GLU A 217 -2.68 27.13 -13.13
N GLU A 218 -2.91 26.41 -12.02
CA GLU A 218 -2.92 27.04 -10.69
C GLU A 218 -1.49 27.23 -10.14
N ASN A 219 -1.28 28.29 -9.35
CA ASN A 219 0.00 28.57 -8.67
C ASN A 219 0.22 27.69 -7.42
N ARG A 220 -0.36 26.49 -7.40
CA ARG A 220 -0.36 25.54 -6.28
C ARG A 220 0.16 24.19 -6.76
N TYR A 221 0.68 23.39 -5.83
CA TYR A 221 1.34 22.13 -6.15
C TYR A 221 0.45 20.89 -5.93
N ARG A 222 -0.85 21.11 -5.75
CA ARG A 222 -1.88 20.07 -5.59
C ARG A 222 -2.00 19.21 -6.84
N TRP A 223 -1.91 19.84 -8.01
CA TRP A 223 -1.90 19.13 -9.28
C TRP A 223 -0.70 18.20 -9.41
N ASP A 224 0.52 18.66 -9.11
CA ASP A 224 1.72 17.80 -9.13
C ASP A 224 1.64 16.66 -8.11
N ARG A 225 1.09 16.91 -6.92
CA ARG A 225 0.81 15.85 -5.93
C ARG A 225 -0.18 14.82 -6.48
N LEU A 226 -1.26 15.26 -7.12
CA LEU A 226 -2.21 14.36 -7.77
C LEU A 226 -1.53 13.53 -8.86
N LYS A 227 -0.58 14.11 -9.60
CA LYS A 227 0.22 13.39 -10.60
C LYS A 227 1.16 12.36 -9.97
N CYS A 228 1.80 12.67 -8.84
CA CYS A 228 2.56 11.68 -8.09
C CYS A 228 1.70 10.50 -7.65
N PHE A 229 0.51 10.78 -7.10
CA PHE A 229 -0.46 9.75 -6.75
C PHE A 229 -0.89 8.92 -7.97
N HIS A 230 -1.17 9.58 -9.10
CA HIS A 230 -1.57 8.91 -10.34
C HIS A 230 -0.46 8.02 -10.91
N ILE A 231 0.80 8.46 -10.87
CA ILE A 231 1.96 7.64 -11.25
C ILE A 231 2.00 6.34 -10.43
N LEU A 232 1.87 6.44 -9.11
CA LEU A 232 1.83 5.26 -8.24
C LEU A 232 0.64 4.36 -8.54
N LEU A 233 -0.54 4.95 -8.79
CA LEU A 233 -1.76 4.21 -9.11
C LEU A 233 -1.60 3.39 -10.40
N ILE A 234 -1.00 3.99 -11.43
CA ILE A 234 -0.70 3.31 -12.69
C ILE A 234 0.32 2.21 -12.48
N SER A 235 1.42 2.49 -11.78
CA SER A 235 2.44 1.47 -11.51
C SER A 235 1.87 0.29 -10.70
N PHE A 236 0.97 0.56 -9.76
CA PHE A 236 0.25 -0.47 -9.01
C PHE A 236 -0.64 -1.32 -9.93
N LEU A 237 -1.46 -0.70 -10.78
CA LEU A 237 -2.31 -1.39 -11.76
C LEU A 237 -1.47 -2.19 -12.76
N ASN A 238 -0.36 -1.66 -13.26
CA ASN A 238 0.51 -2.39 -14.17
C ASN A 238 1.19 -3.60 -13.49
N THR A 239 1.44 -3.52 -12.18
CA THR A 239 2.05 -4.61 -11.40
C THR A 239 1.06 -5.72 -11.09
N TYR A 240 -0.19 -5.40 -10.73
CA TYR A 240 -1.15 -6.38 -10.18
C TYR A 240 -2.48 -6.49 -10.91
N GLY A 241 -2.83 -5.50 -11.73
CA GLY A 241 -4.08 -5.49 -12.46
C GLY A 241 -4.10 -6.52 -13.59
N TYR A 242 -5.30 -6.86 -14.02
CA TYR A 242 -5.51 -7.68 -15.21
C TYR A 242 -5.00 -6.93 -16.45
N ASP A 243 -4.78 -7.66 -17.55
CA ASP A 243 -4.24 -7.06 -18.78
C ASP A 243 -5.09 -5.92 -19.32
N PHE A 244 -6.42 -5.95 -19.11
CA PHE A 244 -7.32 -4.87 -19.49
C PHE A 244 -7.25 -3.64 -18.56
N GLN A 245 -6.68 -3.77 -17.37
CA GLN A 245 -6.50 -2.67 -16.40
C GLN A 245 -5.14 -1.97 -16.56
N LYS A 246 -4.21 -2.57 -17.32
CA LYS A 246 -2.87 -2.01 -17.54
C LYS A 246 -2.94 -0.77 -18.40
N VAL A 247 -2.14 0.22 -18.03
CA VAL A 247 -2.04 1.50 -18.73
C VAL A 247 -0.86 1.48 -19.67
N THR A 248 -1.11 1.86 -20.91
CA THR A 248 -0.11 1.84 -21.97
C THR A 248 0.88 3.00 -21.81
N LYS A 249 2.06 2.84 -22.42
CA LYS A 249 3.06 3.91 -22.47
C LYS A 249 2.52 5.22 -23.05
N LYS A 250 1.68 5.14 -24.09
CA LYS A 250 1.04 6.31 -24.72
C LYS A 250 0.16 7.07 -23.73
N GLU A 251 -0.62 6.36 -22.92
CA GLU A 251 -1.45 7.00 -21.89
C GLU A 251 -0.60 7.61 -20.77
N ILE A 252 0.52 6.99 -20.39
CA ILE A 252 1.48 7.57 -19.45
C ILE A 252 2.11 8.86 -20.03
N GLU A 253 2.41 8.87 -21.33
CA GLU A 253 2.87 10.06 -22.05
C GLU A 253 1.80 11.17 -22.05
N ASP A 254 0.52 10.85 -22.20
CA ASP A 254 -0.57 11.81 -22.05
C ASP A 254 -0.64 12.36 -20.61
N ILE A 255 -0.56 11.50 -19.60
CA ILE A 255 -0.69 11.88 -18.18
C ILE A 255 0.46 12.75 -17.72
N SER A 256 1.66 12.53 -18.26
CA SER A 256 2.84 13.37 -18.01
C SER A 256 2.76 14.73 -18.70
N SER A 257 1.76 14.98 -19.57
CA SER A 257 1.46 16.35 -19.99
C SER A 257 0.99 17.15 -18.78
N ASN A 258 1.39 18.42 -18.74
CA ASN A 258 0.87 19.36 -17.75
C ASN A 258 1.32 19.06 -16.31
N ILE A 259 2.55 18.56 -16.10
CA ILE A 259 3.19 18.58 -14.77
C ILE A 259 4.00 19.88 -14.67
N ASN A 260 3.85 20.62 -13.57
CA ASN A 260 4.46 21.94 -13.38
C ASN A 260 5.85 21.83 -12.74
N SER A 261 5.99 20.95 -11.74
CA SER A 261 7.24 20.82 -10.98
C SER A 261 7.81 19.42 -11.09
N PHE A 262 8.90 19.28 -11.86
CA PHE A 262 9.64 18.02 -11.89
C PHE A 262 10.32 17.69 -10.55
N GLU A 263 10.57 18.69 -9.69
CA GLU A 263 11.15 18.45 -8.38
C GLU A 263 10.21 17.64 -7.46
N ILE A 264 8.90 17.90 -7.54
CA ILE A 264 7.89 17.10 -6.82
C ILE A 264 7.87 15.66 -7.33
N ILE A 265 7.97 15.47 -8.65
CA ILE A 265 8.10 14.14 -9.25
C ILE A 265 9.40 13.45 -8.80
N LYS A 266 10.52 14.16 -8.68
CA LYS A 266 11.76 13.56 -8.13
C LYS A 266 11.60 13.18 -6.66
N ASN A 267 10.87 13.97 -5.87
CA ASN A 267 10.63 13.63 -4.46
C ASN A 267 9.78 12.36 -4.31
N LEU A 268 8.95 12.00 -5.30
CA LEU A 268 8.28 10.69 -5.36
C LEU A 268 9.28 9.55 -5.30
N ASN A 269 10.43 9.64 -6.01
CA ASN A 269 11.48 8.62 -5.93
C ASN A 269 12.01 8.45 -4.50
N LYS A 270 12.19 9.55 -3.75
CA LYS A 270 12.64 9.48 -2.36
C LYS A 270 11.59 8.80 -1.48
N MET A 271 10.31 9.15 -1.66
CA MET A 271 9.19 8.58 -0.92
C MET A 271 9.05 7.06 -1.12
N VAL A 272 9.36 6.54 -2.31
CA VAL A 272 9.21 5.10 -2.61
C VAL A 272 10.41 4.23 -2.18
N ILE A 273 11.55 4.83 -1.77
CA ILE A 273 12.76 4.11 -1.33
C ILE A 273 12.49 3.18 -0.14
N PRO A 274 11.88 3.64 0.98
CA PRO A 274 11.63 2.78 2.14
C PRO A 274 10.76 1.56 1.82
N TYR A 275 9.94 1.67 0.77
CA TYR A 275 9.06 0.61 0.27
C TYR A 275 9.75 -0.35 -0.69
N LYS A 276 11.01 -0.10 -1.10
CA LYS A 276 11.73 -0.87 -2.12
C LYS A 276 10.99 -0.95 -3.46
N LEU A 277 10.25 0.11 -3.81
CA LEU A 277 9.52 0.17 -5.09
C LEU A 277 10.35 0.78 -6.22
N LEU A 278 11.49 1.43 -5.91
CA LEU A 278 12.44 1.86 -6.93
C LEU A 278 12.93 0.71 -7.80
N GLU A 279 12.97 -0.51 -7.27
CA GLU A 279 13.40 -1.70 -7.99
C GLU A 279 12.29 -2.31 -8.86
N ASN A 280 11.03 -1.93 -8.65
CA ASN A 280 9.88 -2.43 -9.41
C ASN A 280 10.02 -2.07 -10.89
N TYR A 281 9.83 -3.06 -11.76
CA TYR A 281 9.90 -2.85 -13.20
C TYR A 281 8.86 -1.82 -13.69
N GLU A 282 7.59 -1.98 -13.28
CA GLU A 282 6.51 -1.11 -13.74
C GLU A 282 6.66 0.33 -13.23
N TYR A 283 7.05 0.52 -11.96
CA TYR A 283 7.39 1.85 -11.45
C TYR A 283 8.50 2.51 -12.26
N LYS A 284 9.60 1.80 -12.52
CA LYS A 284 10.71 2.33 -13.33
C LYS A 284 10.23 2.74 -14.72
N GLN A 285 9.44 1.90 -15.39
CA GLN A 285 8.92 2.19 -16.73
C GLN A 285 8.03 3.44 -16.75
N VAL A 286 7.09 3.54 -15.81
CA VAL A 286 6.21 4.71 -15.68
C VAL A 286 7.03 5.96 -15.38
N PHE A 287 7.92 5.90 -14.38
CA PHE A 287 8.73 7.03 -13.96
C PHE A 287 9.67 7.54 -15.07
N GLU A 288 10.35 6.64 -15.76
CA GLU A 288 11.25 7.02 -16.87
C GLU A 288 10.48 7.60 -18.06
N THR A 289 9.27 7.12 -18.31
CA THR A 289 8.39 7.72 -19.34
C THR A 289 8.03 9.16 -18.98
N VAL A 290 7.66 9.42 -17.72
CA VAL A 290 7.37 10.78 -17.22
C VAL A 290 8.61 11.67 -17.30
N LYS A 291 9.76 11.18 -16.82
CA LYS A 291 11.04 11.91 -16.80
C LYS A 291 11.51 12.31 -18.20
N ARG A 292 11.44 11.42 -19.19
CA ARG A 292 11.85 11.73 -20.57
C ARG A 292 11.10 12.91 -21.15
N LYS A 293 9.84 13.13 -20.77
CA LYS A 293 9.05 14.26 -21.23
C LYS A 293 9.57 15.59 -20.69
N PHE A 294 10.10 15.59 -19.48
CA PHE A 294 10.73 16.77 -18.89
C PHE A 294 12.09 17.11 -19.49
N LEU A 295 12.85 16.10 -19.93
CA LEU A 295 14.15 16.30 -20.58
C LEU A 295 14.05 16.74 -22.05
N LYS A 296 12.85 16.69 -22.64
CA LYS A 296 12.59 17.11 -24.03
C LYS A 296 12.03 18.55 -24.14
N LYS A 297 11.80 19.22 -23.01
CA LYS A 297 11.41 20.64 -22.92
C LYS A 297 12.65 21.47 -22.62
#